data_AF-A0A960UGB2-F1
#
_entry.id   AF-A0A960UGB2-F1
#
_cell.length_a   1.000
_cell.length_b   1.000
_cell.length_c   1.000
_cell.angle_alpha   90.00
_cell.angle_beta   90.00
_cell.angle_gamma   90.00
#
_symmetry.space_group_name_H-M   'P 1'
#
loop_
_entity.id
_entity.type
_entity.pdbx_description
1 polymer ?
#
loop_
_entity_poly.entity_id
_entity_poly.type
_entity_poly.pdbx_seq_one_letter_code
_entity_poly.pdbx_strand_id
1 'polypeptide(L)'
;MNRQGYSILEAVVAMTIFAIGMLALSQSYFGVVRSQVNASNHELATQCARDRIEEMVNSVRYADITSANFPSEAYGAVNGGDPKYEQFQRNVAIVDSLNAINQSVLKEITVRVQWQTAAGARNVSLNTVVARYQDIQL
;
A
#
# COMPACT_ATOMS: atom_id res chain seq x y z
N MET A 1 -19.26 14.63 63.97
CA MET A 1 -18.67 15.09 62.69
C MET A 1 -17.29 14.45 62.56
N ASN A 2 -17.18 13.35 61.83
CA ASN A 2 -15.92 12.60 61.72
C ASN A 2 -15.07 13.24 60.61
N ARG A 3 -13.99 13.92 60.96
CA ARG A 3 -13.03 14.49 60.01
C ARG A 3 -12.06 13.39 59.59
N GLN A 4 -12.40 12.63 58.56
CA GLN A 4 -11.47 11.71 57.91
C GLN A 4 -10.53 12.54 57.03
N GLY A 5 -9.37 12.91 57.58
CA GLY A 5 -8.27 13.43 56.79
C GLY A 5 -7.65 12.27 55.99
N TYR A 6 -7.64 12.38 54.66
CA TYR A 6 -6.93 11.45 53.80
C TYR A 6 -5.46 11.34 54.25
N SER A 7 -4.96 10.11 54.39
CA SER A 7 -3.57 9.87 54.80
C SER A 7 -2.62 10.17 53.64
N ILE A 8 -1.49 10.79 53.92
CA ILE A 8 -0.41 11.04 52.92
C ILE A 8 -0.01 9.73 52.22
N LEU A 9 -0.04 8.61 52.95
CA LEU A 9 0.24 7.30 52.39
C LEU A 9 -0.72 6.94 51.24
N GLU A 10 -2.01 7.25 51.40
CA GLU A 10 -3.03 6.96 50.41
C GLU A 10 -2.84 7.80 49.15
N ALA A 11 -2.45 9.08 49.31
CA ALA A 11 -2.12 9.95 48.19
C ALA A 11 -0.89 9.44 47.41
N VAL A 12 0.16 8.98 48.10
CA VAL A 12 1.36 8.43 47.44
C VAL A 12 1.03 7.12 46.71
N VAL A 13 0.22 6.25 47.31
CA VAL A 13 -0.23 5.00 46.67
C VAL A 13 -1.08 5.31 45.43
N ALA A 14 -2.03 6.25 45.53
CA ALA A 14 -2.86 6.67 44.40
C ALA A 14 -2.03 7.27 43.25
N MET A 15 -1.05 8.13 43.56
CA MET A 15 -0.13 8.69 42.58
C MET A 15 0.73 7.61 41.90
N THR A 16 1.15 6.59 42.66
CA THR A 16 1.94 5.47 42.12
C THR A 16 1.11 4.62 41.15
N ILE A 17 -0.12 4.26 41.53
CA ILE A 17 -1.04 3.52 40.66
C ILE A 17 -1.36 4.34 39.41
N PHE A 18 -1.59 5.65 39.56
CA PHE A 18 -1.82 6.56 38.44
C PHE A 18 -0.61 6.62 37.49
N ALA A 19 0.61 6.72 38.02
CA ALA A 19 1.83 6.72 37.22
C ALA A 19 2.01 5.41 36.42
N ILE A 20 1.74 4.26 37.05
CA ILE A 20 1.76 2.95 36.37
C ILE A 20 0.71 2.91 35.24
N GLY A 21 -0.49 3.43 35.50
CA GLY A 21 -1.55 3.55 34.49
C GLY A 21 -1.13 4.41 33.29
N MET A 22 -0.50 5.56 33.53
CA MET A 22 -0.01 6.45 32.47
C MET A 22 1.12 5.81 31.64
N LEU A 23 2.00 5.03 32.27
CA LEU A 23 3.05 4.29 31.56
C LEU A 23 2.46 3.22 30.63
N ALA A 24 1.41 2.52 31.06
CA ALA A 24 0.73 1.55 30.22
C ALA A 24 0.08 2.20 28.98
N LEU A 25 -0.55 3.36 29.15
CA LEU A 25 -1.15 4.13 28.04
C LEU A 25 -0.10 4.63 27.03
N SER A 26 1.06 5.06 27.51
CA SER A 26 2.16 5.54 26.65
C SER A 26 2.65 4.46 25.68
N GLN A 27 2.75 3.21 26.13
CA GLN A 27 3.17 2.10 25.25
C GLN A 27 2.16 1.82 24.13
N SER A 28 0.86 1.94 24.43
CA SER A 28 -0.21 1.77 23.43
C SER A 28 -0.14 2.83 22.33
N TYR A 29 0.17 4.08 22.69
CA TYR A 29 0.24 5.20 21.75
C TYR A 29 1.25 4.95 20.62
N PHE A 30 2.45 4.46 20.94
CA PHE A 30 3.46 4.15 19.93
C PHE A 30 3.00 3.03 18.96
N GLY A 31 2.23 2.07 19.47
CA GLY A 31 1.63 1.01 18.65
C GLY A 31 0.64 1.57 17.63
N VAL A 32 -0.25 2.46 18.08
CA VAL A 32 -1.25 3.11 17.22
C VAL A 32 -0.58 3.95 16.13
N VAL A 33 0.44 4.76 16.47
CA VAL A 33 1.16 5.57 15.49
C VAL A 33 1.81 4.71 14.41
N ARG A 34 2.49 3.62 14.78
CA ARG A 34 3.07 2.69 13.82
C ARG A 34 2.01 2.02 12.94
N SER A 35 0.88 1.65 13.53
CA SER A 35 -0.25 1.10 12.79
C SER A 35 -0.80 2.09 11.77
N GLN A 36 -0.92 3.37 12.14
CA GLN A 36 -1.43 4.42 11.26
C GLN A 36 -0.51 4.65 10.06
N VAL A 37 0.82 4.70 10.29
CA VAL A 37 1.81 4.83 9.19
C VAL A 37 1.75 3.63 8.26
N ASN A 38 1.63 2.41 8.81
CA ASN A 38 1.51 1.20 7.99
C ASN A 38 0.22 1.19 7.15
N ALA A 39 -0.91 1.59 7.73
CA ALA A 39 -2.18 1.70 7.03
C ALA A 39 -2.10 2.73 5.90
N SER A 40 -1.55 3.91 6.20
CA SER A 40 -1.33 4.95 5.19
C SER A 40 -0.44 4.47 4.04
N ASN A 41 0.69 3.81 4.34
CA ASN A 41 1.57 3.26 3.31
C ASN A 41 0.86 2.19 2.45
N HIS A 42 0.00 1.37 3.05
CA HIS A 42 -0.81 0.40 2.31
C HIS A 42 -1.83 1.06 1.37
N GLU A 43 -2.50 2.13 1.83
CA GLU A 43 -3.42 2.92 1.01
C GLU A 43 -2.68 3.56 -0.17
N LEU A 44 -1.54 4.20 0.09
CA LEU A 44 -0.72 4.83 -0.95
C LEU A 44 -0.17 3.83 -1.96
N ALA A 45 0.31 2.67 -1.50
CA ALA A 45 0.78 1.61 -2.39
C ALA A 45 -0.37 1.07 -3.27
N THR A 46 -1.57 0.91 -2.70
CA THR A 46 -2.75 0.46 -3.44
C THR A 46 -3.19 1.50 -4.46
N GLN A 47 -3.20 2.78 -4.08
CA GLN A 47 -3.51 3.89 -4.99
C GLN A 47 -2.51 3.91 -6.15
N CYS A 48 -1.21 3.87 -5.86
CA CYS A 48 -0.16 3.83 -6.88
C CYS A 48 -0.28 2.63 -7.85
N ALA A 49 -0.69 1.46 -7.34
CA ALA A 49 -0.95 0.29 -8.18
C ALA A 49 -2.20 0.48 -9.06
N ARG A 50 -3.28 1.06 -8.50
CA ARG A 50 -4.52 1.35 -9.23
C ARG A 50 -4.29 2.40 -10.32
N ASP A 51 -3.64 3.50 -10.00
CA ASP A 51 -3.35 4.59 -10.95
C ASP A 51 -2.62 4.03 -12.18
N ARG A 52 -1.65 3.12 -11.99
CA ARG A 52 -0.95 2.47 -13.10
C ARG A 52 -1.85 1.51 -13.88
N ILE A 53 -2.70 0.74 -13.22
CA ILE A 53 -3.67 -0.12 -13.91
C ILE A 53 -4.63 0.72 -14.75
N GLU A 54 -5.14 1.83 -14.21
CA GLU A 54 -6.03 2.74 -14.90
C GLU A 54 -5.35 3.38 -16.11
N GLU A 55 -4.08 3.80 -15.97
CA GLU A 55 -3.26 4.30 -17.08
C GLU A 55 -3.14 3.26 -18.21
N MET A 56 -2.93 1.99 -17.86
CA MET A 56 -2.80 0.89 -18.82
C MET A 56 -4.14 0.53 -19.48
N VAL A 57 -5.23 0.48 -18.71
CA VAL A 57 -6.57 0.15 -19.21
C VAL A 57 -7.14 1.27 -20.08
N ASN A 58 -6.85 2.53 -19.73
CA ASN A 58 -7.25 3.70 -20.52
C ASN A 58 -6.32 3.97 -21.71
N SER A 59 -5.30 3.13 -21.95
CA SER A 59 -4.45 3.26 -23.13
C SER A 59 -5.30 3.09 -24.40
N VAL A 60 -5.06 3.97 -25.38
CA VAL A 60 -5.90 4.08 -26.58
C VAL A 60 -5.90 2.81 -27.42
N ARG A 61 -4.82 2.01 -27.36
CA ARG A 61 -4.68 0.79 -28.16
C ARG A 61 -4.22 -0.36 -27.28
N TYR A 62 -4.92 -1.49 -27.42
CA TYR A 62 -4.53 -2.77 -26.82
C TYR A 62 -3.07 -3.17 -27.13
N ALA A 63 -2.58 -2.81 -28.31
CA ALA A 63 -1.20 -3.08 -28.74
C ALA A 63 -0.15 -2.28 -27.94
N ASP A 64 -0.54 -1.13 -27.35
CA ASP A 64 0.37 -0.25 -26.62
C ASP A 64 0.58 -0.71 -25.17
N ILE A 65 -0.22 -1.66 -24.69
CA ILE A 65 -0.05 -2.29 -23.37
C ILE A 65 1.14 -3.25 -23.45
N THR A 66 2.35 -2.72 -23.30
CA THR A 66 3.62 -3.44 -23.34
C THR A 66 4.54 -2.95 -22.23
N SER A 67 5.51 -3.77 -21.83
CA SER A 67 6.50 -3.41 -20.81
C SER A 67 7.41 -2.25 -21.23
N ALA A 68 7.51 -1.99 -22.53
CA ALA A 68 8.25 -0.84 -23.06
C ALA A 68 7.53 0.49 -22.80
N ASN A 69 6.20 0.52 -22.94
CA ASN A 69 5.39 1.71 -22.71
C ASN A 69 5.04 1.89 -21.23
N PHE A 70 4.97 0.79 -20.47
CA PHE A 70 4.69 0.79 -19.04
C PHE A 70 5.85 0.13 -18.28
N PRO A 71 7.02 0.78 -18.22
CA PRO A 71 8.18 0.22 -17.55
C PRO A 71 7.96 0.16 -16.04
N SER A 72 8.75 -0.70 -15.41
CA SER A 72 8.88 -0.70 -13.95
C SER A 72 9.65 0.53 -13.48
N GLU A 73 9.22 1.11 -12.37
CA GLU A 73 9.84 2.28 -11.76
C GLU A 73 10.54 1.89 -10.47
N ALA A 74 11.78 2.36 -10.33
CA ALA A 74 12.55 2.23 -9.10
C ALA A 74 12.04 3.19 -8.01
N TYR A 75 12.60 3.05 -6.81
CA TYR A 75 12.42 4.01 -5.72
C TYR A 75 12.71 5.45 -6.18
N GLY A 76 11.87 6.40 -5.75
CA GLY A 76 12.01 7.81 -6.13
C GLY A 76 11.65 8.15 -7.58
N ALA A 77 11.25 7.18 -8.41
CA ALA A 77 10.86 7.43 -9.81
C ALA A 77 9.35 7.33 -10.04
N VAL A 78 8.60 6.79 -9.07
CA VAL A 78 7.16 6.59 -9.17
C VAL A 78 6.44 7.92 -9.39
N ASN A 79 5.55 7.95 -10.38
CA ASN A 79 4.72 9.13 -10.70
C ASN A 79 5.55 10.38 -11.01
N GLY A 80 6.67 10.21 -11.72
CA GLY A 80 7.56 11.33 -12.07
C GLY A 80 8.43 11.82 -10.90
N GLY A 81 8.57 11.03 -9.84
CA GLY A 81 9.39 11.36 -8.67
C GLY A 81 8.69 12.25 -7.66
N ASP A 82 7.37 12.12 -7.53
CA ASP A 82 6.61 12.77 -6.46
C ASP A 82 7.17 12.35 -5.08
N PRO A 83 7.57 13.30 -4.21
CA PRO A 83 8.10 13.00 -2.87
C PRO A 83 7.17 12.12 -2.03
N LYS A 84 5.86 12.17 -2.26
CA LYS A 84 4.87 11.30 -1.61
C LYS A 84 5.16 9.81 -1.84
N TYR A 85 5.73 9.47 -3.00
CA TYR A 85 5.96 8.09 -3.41
C TYR A 85 7.44 7.66 -3.37
N GLU A 86 8.33 8.47 -2.80
CA GLU A 86 9.78 8.22 -2.83
C GLU A 86 10.18 6.84 -2.28
N GLN A 87 9.50 6.41 -1.21
CA GLN A 87 9.72 5.13 -0.53
C GLN A 87 9.16 3.90 -1.27
N PHE A 88 8.47 4.08 -2.40
CA PHE A 88 7.85 3.00 -3.15
C PHE A 88 8.59 2.74 -4.46
N GLN A 89 8.70 1.47 -4.83
CA GLN A 89 9.04 1.02 -6.17
C GLN A 89 7.86 0.28 -6.79
N ARG A 90 7.71 0.33 -8.11
CA ARG A 90 6.60 -0.28 -8.85
C ARG A 90 7.14 -1.19 -9.94
N ASN A 91 6.77 -2.47 -9.88
CA ASN A 91 7.08 -3.46 -10.89
C ASN A 91 5.81 -3.78 -11.69
N VAL A 92 5.92 -3.77 -13.02
CA VAL A 92 4.82 -4.08 -13.94
C VAL A 92 5.21 -5.31 -14.75
N ALA A 93 4.43 -6.38 -14.61
CA ALA A 93 4.55 -7.58 -15.43
C ALA A 93 3.31 -7.71 -16.32
N ILE A 94 3.55 -7.92 -17.62
CA ILE A 94 2.50 -8.08 -18.62
C ILE A 94 2.74 -9.40 -19.32
N VAL A 95 1.75 -10.27 -19.32
CA VAL A 95 1.80 -11.60 -19.93
C VAL A 95 0.70 -11.67 -20.98
N ASP A 96 1.09 -11.90 -22.24
CA ASP A 96 0.16 -12.12 -23.34
C ASP A 96 -0.35 -13.57 -23.32
N SER A 97 -1.67 -13.74 -23.43
CA SER A 97 -2.32 -15.01 -23.73
C SER A 97 -2.65 -15.03 -25.22
N LEU A 98 -2.09 -16.03 -25.92
CA LEU A 98 -2.15 -16.16 -27.36
C LEU A 98 -3.26 -17.15 -27.77
N ASN A 99 -3.96 -16.86 -28.87
CA ASN A 99 -4.85 -17.83 -29.51
C ASN A 99 -4.07 -18.83 -30.40
N ALA A 100 -4.80 -19.76 -31.02
CA ALA A 100 -4.26 -20.80 -31.90
C ALA A 100 -3.50 -20.28 -33.14
N ILE A 101 -3.64 -18.98 -33.47
CA ILE A 101 -2.93 -18.30 -34.57
C ILE A 101 -1.89 -17.28 -34.06
N ASN A 102 -1.43 -17.41 -32.81
CA ASN A 102 -0.42 -16.56 -32.16
C ASN A 102 -0.79 -15.07 -32.06
N GLN A 103 -2.08 -14.74 -32.02
CA GLN A 103 -2.54 -13.38 -31.75
C GLN A 103 -2.84 -13.22 -30.25
N SER A 104 -2.38 -12.12 -29.66
CA SER A 104 -2.71 -11.75 -28.27
C SER A 104 -4.20 -11.42 -28.18
N VAL A 105 -4.91 -12.22 -27.38
CA VAL A 105 -6.36 -12.08 -27.13
C VAL A 105 -6.62 -11.51 -25.74
N LEU A 106 -5.79 -11.90 -24.76
CA LEU A 106 -5.84 -11.40 -23.38
C LEU A 106 -4.44 -10.98 -22.95
N LYS A 107 -4.35 -9.90 -22.19
CA LYS A 107 -3.14 -9.55 -21.44
C LYS A 107 -3.44 -9.63 -19.96
N GLU A 108 -2.70 -10.45 -19.25
CA GLU A 108 -2.67 -10.41 -17.80
C GLU A 108 -1.65 -9.38 -17.35
N ILE A 109 -2.10 -8.41 -16.57
CA ILE A 109 -1.28 -7.32 -16.04
C ILE A 109 -1.18 -7.51 -14.54
N THR A 110 0.04 -7.60 -14.03
CA THR A 110 0.35 -7.62 -12.60
C THR A 110 1.14 -6.36 -12.28
N VAL A 111 0.57 -5.49 -11.43
CA VAL A 111 1.26 -4.32 -10.88
C VAL A 111 1.59 -4.59 -9.42
N ARG A 112 2.88 -4.61 -9.09
CA ARG A 112 3.38 -4.82 -7.73
C ARG A 112 4.09 -3.57 -7.22
N VAL A 113 3.59 -3.01 -6.13
CA VAL A 113 4.24 -1.90 -5.43
C VAL A 113 4.92 -2.42 -4.17
N GLN A 114 6.17 -2.04 -3.95
CA GLN A 114 6.98 -2.50 -2.81
C GLN A 114 7.61 -1.33 -2.07
N TRP A 115 7.68 -1.43 -0.74
CA TRP A 115 8.34 -0.45 0.12
C TRP A 115 9.04 -1.14 1.28
N GLN A 116 9.98 -0.44 1.90
CA GLN A 116 10.71 -0.94 3.06
C GLN A 116 10.06 -0.45 4.35
N THR A 117 9.99 -1.34 5.35
CA THR A 117 9.62 -0.98 6.73
C THR A 117 10.71 -1.45 7.68
N ALA A 118 10.69 -0.98 8.93
CA ALA A 118 11.61 -1.47 9.95
C ALA A 118 11.52 -3.00 10.20
N ALA A 119 10.39 -3.62 9.85
CA ALA A 119 10.16 -5.07 9.96
C ALA A 119 10.49 -5.84 8.67
N GLY A 120 10.99 -5.16 7.63
CA GLY A 120 11.33 -5.72 6.32
C GLY A 120 10.48 -5.18 5.17
N ALA A 121 10.68 -5.78 4.00
CA ALA A 121 9.99 -5.38 2.77
C ALA A 121 8.50 -5.75 2.81
N ARG A 122 7.66 -4.82 2.40
CA ARG A 122 6.21 -4.99 2.22
C ARG A 122 5.87 -4.79 0.76
N ASN A 123 4.75 -5.39 0.34
CA ASN A 123 4.26 -5.21 -1.02
C ASN A 123 2.73 -5.27 -1.08
N VAL A 124 2.20 -4.68 -2.14
CA VAL A 124 0.84 -4.82 -2.63
C VAL A 124 0.93 -5.26 -4.08
N SER A 125 0.13 -6.25 -4.48
CA SER A 125 0.05 -6.73 -5.86
C SER A 125 -1.40 -6.65 -6.31
N LEU A 126 -1.64 -5.98 -7.44
CA LEU A 126 -2.93 -5.94 -8.10
C LEU A 126 -2.81 -6.62 -9.46
N ASN A 127 -3.78 -7.47 -9.78
CA ASN A 127 -3.84 -8.20 -11.03
C ASN A 127 -5.10 -7.80 -11.78
N THR A 128 -4.99 -7.62 -13.08
CA THR A 128 -6.12 -7.35 -13.97
C THR A 128 -5.90 -8.05 -15.32
N VAL A 129 -6.99 -8.23 -16.06
CA VAL A 129 -6.96 -8.81 -17.41
C VAL A 129 -7.61 -7.82 -18.37
N VAL A 130 -6.93 -7.55 -19.48
CA VAL A 130 -7.47 -6.75 -20.58
C VAL A 130 -7.66 -7.64 -21.79
N ALA A 131 -8.84 -7.58 -22.39
CA ALA A 131 -9.17 -8.34 -23.60
C ALA A 131 -9.19 -7.45 -24.83
N ARG A 132 -8.76 -8.00 -25.96
CA ARG A 132 -8.96 -7.37 -27.26
C ARG A 132 -10.40 -7.62 -27.72
N TYR A 133 -11.24 -6.59 -27.78
CA TYR A 133 -12.55 -6.70 -28.41
C TYR A 133 -12.35 -6.82 -29.93
N GLN A 134 -12.51 -8.02 -30.47
CA GLN A 134 -12.77 -8.24 -31.89
C GLN A 134 -14.18 -8.82 -31.97
N ASP A 135 -15.09 -8.13 -32.65
CA ASP A 135 -16.36 -8.73 -33.08
C ASP A 135 -16.02 -9.95 -33.93
N ILE A 136 -16.23 -11.14 -33.37
CA ILE A 136 -16.19 -12.39 -34.12
C ILE A 136 -17.45 -12.37 -34.98
N GLN A 137 -17.33 -11.85 -36.19
CA GLN A 137 -18.29 -12.12 -37.24
C GLN A 137 -18.09 -13.61 -37.62
N LEU A 138 -18.96 -14.46 -37.06
CA LEU A 138 -19.11 -15.87 -37.43
C LEU A 138 -19.61 -16.00 -38.86
#